data_AF-A0A7S2VG22-F1
#
_entry.id   AF-A0A7S2VG22-F1
#
_cell.length_a   1.000
_cell.length_b   1.000
_cell.length_c   1.000
_cell.angle_alpha   90.00
_cell.angle_beta   90.00
_cell.angle_gamma   90.00
#
_symmetry.space_group_name_H-M   'P 1'
#
loop_
_entity.id
_entity.type
_entity.pdbx_description
1 polymer ?
#
loop_
_entity_poly.entity_id
_entity_poly.type
_entity_poly.pdbx_seq_one_letter_code
_entity_poly.pdbx_strand_id
1 'polypeptide(L)'
;MTPTNPSHKNPKSGKKITVVSAGRSSQQELLEANRRVAAQGRLTTRPTTTSSPSRSQSIIELISSFPKTAPGNESLAQLQFKESIYYTLKHMEKKMELATQENAKLKQENSALKQENIQVKQDLKAQHEARGKEIELLEKANGHLNDAIKEQGTLPAMKKNEIAKKDELLRKANAKLN
;
A
#
# COMPACT_ATOMS: atom_id res chain seq x y z
N MET A 1 -30.52 9.47 38.58
CA MET A 1 -29.93 10.78 38.91
C MET A 1 -28.43 10.70 38.69
N THR A 2 -27.89 11.53 37.80
CA THR A 2 -26.44 11.80 37.66
C THR A 2 -26.15 13.13 38.34
N PRO A 3 -25.09 13.18 39.16
CA PRO A 3 -24.01 14.16 38.93
C PRO A 3 -22.65 13.54 39.39
N THR A 4 -21.43 14.04 39.14
CA THR A 4 -20.88 15.28 38.61
C THR A 4 -19.41 15.00 38.31
N ASN A 5 -18.89 15.61 37.25
CA ASN A 5 -17.46 15.74 36.99
C ASN A 5 -16.93 17.02 37.68
N PRO A 6 -15.70 17.06 38.21
CA PRO A 6 -14.95 18.30 38.27
C PRO A 6 -13.67 18.26 37.41
N SER A 7 -13.47 19.41 36.79
CA SER A 7 -12.51 19.78 35.76
C SER A 7 -11.07 20.05 36.27
N HIS A 8 -10.15 20.08 35.29
CA HIS A 8 -8.80 20.68 35.24
C HIS A 8 -7.62 19.81 35.73
N LYS A 9 -6.47 19.71 35.02
CA LYS A 9 -5.72 20.73 34.26
C LYS A 9 -4.94 20.14 33.06
N ASN A 10 -4.87 20.91 31.97
CA ASN A 10 -3.87 20.77 30.91
C ASN A 10 -2.44 20.91 31.45
N PRO A 11 -1.47 20.26 30.79
CA PRO A 11 -0.29 20.98 30.33
C PRO A 11 -0.16 20.91 28.80
N LYS A 12 0.00 22.10 28.20
CA LYS A 12 0.44 22.28 26.81
C LYS A 12 1.87 21.73 26.66
N SER A 13 2.08 20.74 25.81
CA SER A 13 3.05 20.80 24.70
C SER A 13 2.99 19.49 23.89
N GLY A 14 2.93 19.61 22.57
CA GLY A 14 2.79 18.47 21.66
C GLY A 14 1.78 18.83 20.58
N LYS A 15 2.27 19.19 19.38
CA LYS A 15 1.46 19.55 18.21
C LYS A 15 0.35 18.51 18.01
N LYS A 16 -0.91 18.96 17.91
CA LYS A 16 -2.03 18.09 17.52
C LYS A 16 -1.74 17.55 16.11
N ILE A 17 -1.43 16.27 16.01
CA ILE A 17 -1.47 15.56 14.72
C ILE A 17 -2.95 15.32 14.44
N THR A 18 -3.52 16.10 13.54
CA THR A 18 -4.84 15.82 12.99
C THR A 18 -4.73 14.55 12.17
N VAL A 19 -5.17 13.42 12.73
CA VAL A 19 -5.37 12.18 11.96
C VAL A 19 -6.60 12.40 11.11
N VAL A 20 -6.40 12.93 9.90
CA VAL A 20 -7.45 13.01 8.89
C VAL A 20 -7.76 11.57 8.48
N SER A 21 -9.01 11.16 8.69
CA SER A 21 -9.57 9.85 8.34
C SER A 21 -9.71 9.65 6.82
N ALA A 22 -8.63 9.85 6.07
CA ALA A 22 -8.57 9.77 4.60
C ALA A 22 -8.30 8.34 4.07
N GLY A 23 -8.54 7.31 4.88
CA GLY A 23 -8.06 5.95 4.61
C GLY A 23 -9.11 4.89 4.27
N ARG A 24 -10.41 5.19 4.35
CA ARG A 24 -11.48 4.19 4.06
C ARG A 24 -12.12 4.34 2.68
N SER A 25 -12.06 5.52 2.07
CA SER A 25 -12.55 5.78 0.71
C SER A 25 -11.55 5.36 -0.37
N SER A 26 -10.24 5.41 -0.10
CA SER A 26 -9.21 5.15 -1.11
C SER A 26 -9.12 3.69 -1.55
N GLN A 27 -9.44 2.73 -0.69
CA GLN A 27 -9.44 1.30 -1.06
C GLN A 27 -10.64 0.93 -1.93
N GLN A 28 -11.80 1.54 -1.65
CA GLN A 28 -13.03 1.31 -2.41
C GLN A 28 -12.99 2.04 -3.76
N GLU A 29 -12.40 3.24 -3.81
CA GLU A 29 -12.10 3.94 -5.07
C GLU A 29 -11.07 3.18 -5.91
N LEU A 30 -10.02 2.58 -5.32
CA LEU A 30 -9.07 1.75 -6.07
C LEU A 30 -9.74 0.49 -6.63
N LEU A 31 -10.64 -0.14 -5.86
CA LEU A 31 -11.38 -1.32 -6.30
C LEU A 31 -12.41 -0.97 -7.39
N GLU A 32 -13.07 0.18 -7.30
CA GLU A 32 -13.95 0.68 -8.36
C GLU A 32 -13.19 1.10 -9.60
N ALA A 33 -12.04 1.76 -9.46
CA ALA A 33 -11.17 2.12 -10.59
C ALA A 33 -10.66 0.86 -11.31
N ASN A 34 -10.19 -0.16 -10.57
CA ASN A 34 -9.77 -1.43 -11.14
C ASN A 34 -10.93 -2.19 -11.81
N ARG A 35 -12.16 -2.13 -11.26
CA ARG A 35 -13.34 -2.70 -11.93
C ARG A 35 -13.72 -1.94 -13.19
N ARG A 36 -13.63 -0.60 -13.20
CA ARG A 36 -13.92 0.22 -14.39
C ARG A 36 -12.87 -0.01 -15.49
N VAL A 37 -11.60 -0.19 -15.12
CA VAL A 37 -10.51 -0.56 -16.06
C VAL A 37 -10.70 -2.00 -16.58
N ALA A 38 -11.14 -2.95 -15.74
CA ALA A 38 -11.48 -4.30 -16.20
C ALA A 38 -12.72 -4.33 -17.10
N ALA A 39 -13.69 -3.44 -16.89
CA ALA A 39 -14.86 -3.27 -17.76
C ALA A 39 -14.53 -2.56 -19.08
N GLN A 40 -13.59 -1.62 -19.07
CA GLN A 40 -13.10 -0.92 -20.27
C GLN A 40 -12.03 -1.73 -21.03
N GLY A 41 -11.41 -2.72 -20.38
CA GLY A 41 -10.37 -3.58 -20.92
C GLY A 41 -10.86 -4.87 -21.61
N ARG A 42 -12.17 -5.09 -21.76
CA ARG A 42 -12.68 -6.19 -22.61
C ARG A 42 -12.58 -5.79 -24.08
N LEU A 43 -11.36 -5.79 -24.60
CA LEU A 43 -11.11 -5.83 -26.03
C LEU A 43 -11.30 -7.29 -26.48
N THR A 44 -12.41 -7.60 -27.14
CA THR A 44 -12.52 -8.43 -28.36
C THR A 44 -13.95 -8.99 -28.55
N THR A 45 -14.81 -8.24 -29.23
CA THR A 45 -15.47 -8.82 -30.40
C THR A 45 -14.86 -8.14 -31.61
N ARG A 46 -13.96 -8.88 -32.27
CA ARG A 46 -13.44 -8.56 -33.60
C ARG A 46 -14.62 -8.23 -34.51
N PRO A 47 -14.67 -7.07 -35.18
CA PRO A 47 -15.68 -6.81 -36.18
C PRO A 47 -15.47 -7.82 -37.32
N THR A 48 -16.42 -8.74 -37.49
CA THR A 48 -16.53 -9.53 -38.71
C THR A 48 -16.98 -8.61 -39.83
N THR A 49 -16.18 -8.60 -40.88
CA THR A 49 -16.30 -7.84 -42.13
C THR A 49 -17.70 -7.84 -42.71
N THR A 50 -18.29 -6.66 -42.91
CA THR A 50 -19.13 -6.38 -44.07
C THR A 50 -18.83 -4.97 -44.58
N SER A 51 -18.21 -4.97 -45.77
CA SER A 51 -18.07 -3.85 -46.71
C SER A 51 -17.65 -2.48 -46.16
N SER A 52 -16.35 -2.20 -46.20
CA SER A 52 -15.86 -0.86 -46.52
C SER A 52 -14.66 -0.99 -47.44
N PRO A 53 -14.56 -0.18 -48.51
CA PRO A 53 -13.70 -0.47 -49.64
C PRO A 53 -12.23 -0.33 -49.24
N SER A 54 -11.42 -1.24 -49.79
CA SER A 54 -9.96 -1.25 -49.78
C SER A 54 -9.35 0.16 -49.70
N ARG A 55 -8.82 0.52 -48.52
CA ARG A 55 -8.08 1.78 -48.33
C ARG A 55 -6.79 1.60 -47.51
N SER A 56 -6.23 0.39 -47.57
CA SER A 56 -4.89 0.10 -47.08
C SER A 56 -4.05 -0.40 -48.24
N GLN A 57 -3.85 0.44 -49.27
CA GLN A 57 -2.67 0.23 -50.10
C GLN A 57 -1.46 0.48 -49.20
N SER A 58 -0.60 -0.52 -49.04
CA SER A 58 0.63 -0.29 -48.31
C SER A 58 1.44 0.79 -49.04
N ILE A 59 2.21 1.61 -48.31
CA ILE A 59 3.09 2.61 -48.94
C ILE A 59 3.99 1.94 -49.98
N ILE A 60 4.36 0.66 -49.78
CA ILE A 60 5.13 -0.15 -50.72
C ILE A 60 4.35 -0.43 -52.00
N GLU A 61 3.06 -0.77 -51.91
CA GLU A 61 2.18 -0.97 -53.08
C GLU A 61 1.96 0.34 -53.85
N LEU A 62 1.78 1.45 -53.13
CA LEU A 62 1.63 2.77 -53.74
C LEU A 62 2.92 3.22 -54.44
N ILE A 63 4.09 3.05 -53.81
CA ILE A 63 5.39 3.31 -54.43
C ILE A 63 5.62 2.42 -55.65
N SER A 64 5.25 1.14 -55.57
CA SER A 64 5.41 0.17 -56.66
C SER A 64 4.47 0.42 -57.85
N SER A 65 3.38 1.18 -57.64
CA SER A 65 2.46 1.58 -58.70
C SER A 65 2.96 2.75 -59.56
N PHE A 66 4.01 3.46 -59.12
CA PHE A 66 4.61 4.50 -59.94
C PHE A 66 5.45 3.87 -61.07
N PRO A 67 5.35 4.38 -62.31
CA PRO A 67 6.17 3.90 -63.42
C PRO A 67 7.65 4.11 -63.08
N LYS A 68 8.46 3.05 -63.25
CA LYS A 68 9.91 3.10 -63.06
C LYS A 68 10.50 3.99 -64.16
N THR A 69 10.67 5.28 -63.86
CA THR A 69 11.38 6.23 -64.71
C THR A 69 12.87 6.17 -64.39
N ALA A 70 13.71 6.39 -65.42
CA ALA A 70 15.13 6.56 -65.21
C ALA A 70 15.39 7.79 -64.30
N PRO A 71 16.39 7.74 -63.41
CA PRO A 71 16.72 8.87 -62.55
C PRO A 71 16.95 10.14 -63.39
N GLY A 72 16.21 11.21 -63.08
CA GLY A 72 16.24 12.48 -63.82
C GLY A 72 15.03 12.76 -64.72
N ASN A 73 14.20 11.76 -65.03
CA ASN A 73 12.95 11.92 -65.81
C ASN A 73 11.69 11.80 -64.94
N GLU A 74 11.81 12.08 -63.66
CA GLU A 74 10.69 12.00 -62.72
C GLU A 74 9.77 13.22 -62.88
N SER A 75 8.46 12.99 -62.85
CA SER A 75 7.51 14.10 -62.87
C SER A 75 7.61 14.90 -61.57
N LEU A 76 7.27 16.19 -61.62
CA LEU A 76 7.22 17.04 -60.42
C LEU A 76 6.34 16.43 -59.30
N ALA A 77 5.24 15.77 -59.68
CA ALA A 77 4.36 15.08 -58.73
C ALA A 77 5.04 13.87 -58.06
N GLN A 78 5.89 13.12 -58.78
CA GLN A 78 6.67 12.02 -58.20
C GLN A 78 7.71 12.54 -57.20
N LEU A 79 8.38 13.64 -57.52
CA LEU A 79 9.36 14.28 -56.64
C LEU A 79 8.70 14.79 -55.35
N GLN A 80 7.59 15.53 -55.45
CA GLN A 80 6.84 16.03 -54.29
C GLN A 80 6.30 14.90 -53.41
N PHE A 81 5.84 13.80 -54.02
CA PHE A 81 5.37 12.62 -53.30
C PHE A 81 6.51 11.93 -52.52
N LYS A 82 7.69 11.76 -53.14
CA LYS A 82 8.87 11.21 -52.48
C LYS A 82 9.34 12.08 -51.31
N GLU A 83 9.38 13.40 -51.49
CA GLU A 83 9.69 14.33 -50.40
C GLU A 83 8.70 14.21 -49.24
N SER A 84 7.40 14.15 -49.53
CA SER A 84 6.36 13.98 -48.50
C SER A 84 6.53 12.68 -47.71
N ILE A 85 6.82 11.56 -48.38
CA ILE A 85 7.14 10.29 -47.72
C ILE A 85 8.38 10.43 -46.85
N TYR A 86 9.46 11.02 -47.38
CA TYR A 86 10.71 11.22 -46.65
C TYR A 86 10.49 11.98 -45.34
N TYR A 87 9.79 13.12 -45.38
CA TYR A 87 9.52 13.91 -44.18
C TYR A 87 8.61 13.18 -43.19
N THR A 88 7.62 12.44 -43.69
CA THR A 88 6.71 11.64 -42.85
C THR A 88 7.48 10.54 -42.11
N LEU A 89 8.33 9.78 -42.82
CA LEU A 89 9.15 8.73 -42.23
C LEU A 89 10.12 9.29 -41.18
N LYS A 90 10.81 10.38 -41.49
CA LYS A 90 11.73 11.06 -40.55
C LYS A 90 11.01 11.53 -39.29
N HIS A 91 9.78 12.01 -39.42
CA HIS A 91 8.98 12.41 -38.26
C HIS A 91 8.55 11.21 -37.41
N MET A 92 8.19 10.08 -38.04
CA MET A 92 7.87 8.84 -37.34
C MET A 92 9.09 8.24 -36.62
N GLU A 93 10.27 8.27 -37.24
CA GLU A 93 11.53 7.85 -36.61
C GLU A 93 11.78 8.63 -35.34
N LYS A 94 11.66 9.97 -35.38
CA LYS A 94 11.82 10.82 -34.20
C LYS A 94 10.80 10.50 -33.11
N LYS A 95 9.54 10.25 -33.47
CA LYS A 95 8.49 9.87 -32.50
C LYS A 95 8.79 8.51 -31.85
N MET A 96 9.24 7.55 -32.64
CA MET A 96 9.59 6.21 -32.17
C MET A 96 10.82 6.26 -31.26
N GLU A 97 11.81 7.09 -31.57
CA GLU A 97 12.97 7.32 -30.72
C GLU A 97 12.56 7.90 -29.36
N LEU A 98 11.75 8.96 -29.34
CA LEU A 98 11.24 9.57 -28.11
C LEU A 98 10.43 8.57 -27.27
N ALA A 99 9.53 7.82 -27.90
CA ALA A 99 8.75 6.78 -27.22
C ALA A 99 9.63 5.67 -26.64
N THR A 100 10.72 5.32 -27.33
CA THR A 100 11.69 4.33 -26.86
C THR A 100 12.44 4.81 -25.63
N GLN A 101 12.88 6.08 -25.64
CA GLN A 101 13.56 6.72 -24.50
C GLN A 101 12.62 6.82 -23.29
N GLU A 102 11.36 7.25 -23.50
CA GLU A 102 10.36 7.34 -22.44
C GLU A 102 10.05 5.96 -21.83
N ASN A 103 9.90 4.93 -22.67
CA ASN A 103 9.67 3.57 -22.19
C ASN A 103 10.86 3.02 -21.39
N ALA A 104 12.10 3.33 -21.81
CA ALA A 104 13.30 2.97 -21.05
C ALA A 104 13.31 3.65 -19.66
N LYS A 105 12.95 4.94 -19.60
CA LYS A 105 12.82 5.69 -18.34
C LYS A 105 11.75 5.10 -17.43
N LEU A 106 10.56 4.81 -17.96
CA LEU A 106 9.46 4.20 -17.21
C LEU A 106 9.84 2.81 -16.67
N LYS A 107 10.60 2.01 -17.42
CA LYS A 107 11.11 0.72 -16.94
C LYS A 107 12.08 0.89 -15.77
N GLN A 108 12.94 1.89 -15.83
CA GLN A 108 13.88 2.20 -14.74
C GLN A 108 13.13 2.66 -13.49
N GLU A 109 12.17 3.59 -13.61
CA GLU A 109 11.33 4.05 -12.51
C GLU A 109 10.53 2.91 -11.88
N ASN A 110 9.92 2.04 -12.70
CA ASN A 110 9.16 0.89 -12.21
C ASN A 110 10.07 -0.12 -11.49
N SER A 111 11.31 -0.32 -11.94
CA SER A 111 12.29 -1.14 -11.23
C SER A 111 12.65 -0.55 -9.87
N ALA A 112 12.86 0.76 -9.78
CA ALA A 112 13.15 1.44 -8.51
C ALA A 112 11.97 1.32 -7.53
N LEU A 113 10.75 1.58 -7.99
CA LEU A 113 9.54 1.45 -7.18
C LEU A 113 9.32 0.02 -6.68
N LYS A 114 9.66 -1.00 -7.47
CA LYS A 114 9.61 -2.40 -7.01
C LYS A 114 10.59 -2.67 -5.88
N GLN A 115 11.81 -2.13 -5.96
CA GLN A 115 12.80 -2.26 -4.90
C GLN A 115 12.35 -1.55 -3.63
N GLU A 116 11.83 -0.32 -3.74
CA GLU A 116 11.29 0.43 -2.61
C GLU A 116 10.12 -0.33 -1.96
N ASN A 117 9.21 -0.90 -2.75
CA ASN A 117 8.08 -1.68 -2.23
C ASN A 117 8.54 -2.93 -1.46
N ILE A 118 9.60 -3.60 -1.95
CA ILE A 118 10.22 -4.73 -1.25
C ILE A 118 10.80 -4.28 0.08
N GLN A 119 11.54 -3.16 0.10
CA GLN A 119 12.13 -2.63 1.33
C GLN A 119 11.05 -2.27 2.36
N VAL A 120 10.02 -1.53 1.96
CA VAL A 120 8.92 -1.15 2.84
C VAL A 120 8.22 -2.38 3.42
N LYS A 121 8.03 -3.44 2.64
CA LYS A 121 7.46 -4.70 3.14
C LYS A 121 8.35 -5.39 4.16
N GLN A 122 9.67 -5.37 3.97
CA GLN A 122 10.62 -5.93 4.92
C GLN A 122 10.61 -5.13 6.23
N ASP A 123 10.61 -3.80 6.15
CA ASP A 123 10.56 -2.90 7.31
C ASP A 123 9.26 -3.09 8.10
N LEU A 124 8.12 -3.18 7.41
CA LEU A 124 6.82 -3.45 8.05
C LEU A 124 6.80 -4.81 8.75
N LYS A 125 7.40 -5.84 8.15
CA LYS A 125 7.52 -7.16 8.78
C LYS A 125 8.37 -7.09 10.06
N ALA A 126 9.53 -6.44 9.98
CA ALA A 126 10.41 -6.26 11.14
C ALA A 126 9.73 -5.46 12.27
N GLN A 127 8.97 -4.41 11.94
CA GLN A 127 8.19 -3.65 12.92
C GLN A 127 7.08 -4.50 13.56
N HIS A 128 6.39 -5.34 12.77
CA HIS A 128 5.37 -6.25 13.30
C HIS A 128 5.96 -7.27 14.27
N GLU A 129 7.12 -7.85 13.94
CA GLU A 129 7.83 -8.79 14.82
C GLU A 129 8.30 -8.11 16.10
N ALA A 130 8.83 -6.89 16.01
CA ALA A 130 9.24 -6.11 17.18
C ALA A 130 8.05 -5.79 18.10
N ARG A 131 6.92 -5.35 17.54
CA ARG A 131 5.68 -5.12 18.31
C ARG A 131 5.13 -6.40 18.93
N GLY A 132 5.23 -7.53 18.24
CA GLY A 132 4.83 -8.83 18.79
C GLY A 132 5.62 -9.18 20.06
N LYS A 133 6.94 -8.98 20.05
CA LYS A 133 7.79 -9.19 21.23
C LYS A 133 7.46 -8.21 22.36
N GLU A 134 7.16 -6.96 22.04
CA GLU A 134 6.74 -5.96 23.03
C GLU A 134 5.43 -6.35 23.72
N ILE A 135 4.44 -6.82 22.96
CA ILE A 135 3.18 -7.33 23.50
C ILE A 135 3.42 -8.52 24.44
N GLU A 136 4.25 -9.49 24.03
CA GLU A 136 4.56 -10.66 24.87
C GLU A 136 5.22 -10.25 26.20
N LEU A 137 6.10 -9.24 26.18
CA LEU A 137 6.70 -8.70 27.40
C LEU A 137 5.66 -8.01 28.30
N LEU A 138 4.76 -7.22 27.71
CA LEU A 138 3.69 -6.56 28.45
C LEU A 138 2.69 -7.56 29.05
N GLU A 139 2.38 -8.64 28.33
CA GLU A 139 1.52 -9.72 28.84
C GLU A 139 2.16 -10.44 30.03
N LYS A 140 3.46 -10.76 29.95
CA LYS A 140 4.21 -11.33 31.08
C LYS A 140 4.23 -10.39 32.28
N ALA A 141 4.49 -9.09 32.06
CA ALA A 141 4.49 -8.09 33.12
C ALA A 141 3.09 -7.97 33.78
N ASN A 142 2.02 -7.95 32.98
CA ASN A 142 0.65 -7.95 33.49
C ASN A 142 0.31 -9.22 34.29
N GLY A 143 0.81 -10.38 33.86
CA GLY A 143 0.70 -11.63 34.61
C GLY A 143 1.33 -11.52 36.00
N HIS A 144 2.59 -11.09 36.07
CA HIS A 144 3.29 -10.89 37.35
C HIS A 144 2.58 -9.87 38.25
N LEU A 145 2.07 -8.78 37.69
CA LEU A 145 1.32 -7.78 38.46
C LEU A 145 0.02 -8.37 39.03
N ASN A 146 -0.72 -9.15 38.25
CA ASN A 146 -1.93 -9.81 38.72
C ASN A 146 -1.65 -10.81 39.84
N ASP A 147 -0.56 -11.57 39.74
CA ASP A 147 -0.17 -12.51 40.79
C ASP A 147 0.26 -11.78 42.07
N ALA A 148 1.02 -10.69 41.95
CA ALA A 148 1.34 -9.83 43.09
C ALA A 148 0.09 -9.22 43.77
N ILE A 149 -0.92 -8.82 42.99
CA ILE A 149 -2.21 -8.33 43.52
C ILE A 149 -2.94 -9.45 44.29
N LYS A 150 -2.99 -10.68 43.75
CA LYS A 150 -3.60 -11.82 44.44
C LYS A 150 -2.88 -12.13 45.75
N GLU A 151 -1.55 -12.13 45.75
CA GLU A 151 -0.74 -12.33 46.96
C GLU A 151 -1.04 -11.23 48.00
N GLN A 152 -1.10 -9.97 47.59
CA GLN A 152 -1.48 -8.88 48.51
C GLN A 152 -2.90 -9.05 49.06
N GLY A 153 -3.85 -9.53 48.26
CA GLY A 153 -5.22 -9.81 48.71
C GLY A 153 -5.32 -10.91 49.78
N THR A 154 -4.37 -11.85 49.81
CA THR A 154 -4.37 -12.97 50.77
C THR A 154 -3.58 -12.68 52.05
N LEU A 155 -2.65 -11.71 52.03
CA LEU A 155 -1.87 -11.29 53.21
C LEU A 155 -2.74 -10.92 54.45
N PRO A 156 -3.85 -10.17 54.33
CA PRO A 156 -4.71 -9.86 55.48
C PRO A 156 -5.35 -11.10 56.09
N ALA A 157 -5.74 -12.09 55.27
CA ALA A 157 -6.33 -13.34 55.75
C ALA A 157 -5.30 -14.21 56.48
N MET A 158 -4.07 -14.28 55.96
CA MET A 158 -2.96 -14.97 56.62
C MET A 158 -2.63 -14.33 57.97
N LYS A 159 -2.53 -13.00 58.03
CA LYS A 159 -2.28 -12.27 59.29
C LYS A 159 -3.39 -12.51 60.32
N LYS A 160 -4.67 -12.50 59.90
CA LYS A 160 -5.80 -12.82 60.79
C LYS A 160 -5.72 -14.24 61.36
N ASN A 161 -5.40 -15.24 60.52
CA ASN A 161 -5.24 -16.62 60.97
C ASN A 161 -4.05 -16.78 61.94
N GLU A 162 -2.97 -16.04 61.72
CA GLU A 162 -1.79 -16.09 62.60
C GLU A 162 -2.09 -15.48 63.99
N ILE A 163 -2.85 -14.37 64.03
CA ILE A 163 -3.33 -13.76 65.28
C ILE A 163 -4.24 -14.74 66.03
N ALA A 164 -5.22 -15.33 65.36
CA ALA A 164 -6.13 -16.30 65.99
C ALA A 164 -5.38 -17.51 66.59
N LYS A 165 -4.35 -18.01 65.92
CA LYS A 165 -3.49 -19.08 66.46
C LYS A 165 -2.70 -18.64 67.69
N LYS A 166 -2.15 -17.42 67.69
CA LYS A 166 -1.43 -16.86 68.84
C LYS A 166 -2.36 -16.67 70.04
N ASP A 167 -3.57 -16.18 69.82
CA ASP A 167 -4.60 -16.01 70.86
C ASP A 167 -5.01 -17.36 71.46
N GLU A 168 -5.16 -18.41 70.65
CA GLU A 168 -5.49 -19.75 71.13
C GLU A 168 -4.35 -20.38 71.93
N LEU A 169 -3.10 -20.17 71.51
CA LEU A 169 -1.91 -20.59 72.27
C LEU A 169 -1.85 -19.88 73.63
N LEU A 170 -2.10 -18.58 73.68
CA LEU A 170 -2.18 -17.80 74.92
C LEU A 170 -3.27 -18.32 75.86
N ARG A 171 -4.47 -18.61 75.33
CA ARG A 171 -5.54 -19.24 76.11
C ARG A 171 -5.11 -20.59 76.69
N LYS A 172 -4.50 -21.45 75.89
CA LYS A 172 -4.02 -22.77 76.33
C LYS A 172 -2.89 -22.66 77.36
N ALA A 173 -2.01 -21.68 77.23
CA ALA A 173 -0.94 -21.42 78.20
C ALA A 173 -1.50 -20.92 79.53
N ASN A 174 -2.43 -19.96 79.51
CA ASN A 174 -3.08 -19.43 80.71
C ASN A 174 -3.93 -20.48 81.44
N ALA A 175 -4.60 -21.37 80.71
CA ALA A 175 -5.36 -22.48 81.29
C ALA A 175 -4.49 -23.55 81.98
N LYS A 176 -3.16 -23.54 81.76
CA LYS A 176 -2.20 -24.43 82.44
C LYS A 176 -1.53 -23.78 83.65
N LEU A 177 -1.69 -22.46 83.83
CA LEU A 177 -1.10 -21.67 84.91
C LEU A 177 -2.06 -21.45 86.09
N ASN A 178 -3.36 -21.65 85.87
CA ASN A 178 -4.40 -21.73 86.89
C ASN A 178 -4.75 -23.19 87.17
#